data_AF-A0A2T3Z950-F1
#
_entry.id   AF-A0A2T3Z950-F1
#
_cell.length_a   1.000
_cell.length_b   1.000
_cell.length_c   1.000
_cell.angle_alpha   90.00
_cell.angle_beta   90.00
_cell.angle_gamma   90.00
#
_symmetry.space_group_name_H-M   'P 1'
#
loop_
_entity.id
_entity.type
_entity.pdbx_description
1 polymer ?
#
loop_
_entity_poly.entity_id
_entity_poly.type
_entity_poly.pdbx_seq_one_letter_code
_entity_poly.pdbx_strand_id
1 'polypeptide(L)'
;MKFSTFALSATGLVQTQIASACLVITGSSSVGQFTTGIDIHANDNGVVTCQGHINSGSGNVGCNGGYSLWVDDVAVGDHLRVKYGTPHGSWDFYVYGDCNNWDCSLGNAPFTCWGCTYDQKQFGC
;
A
#
# COMPACT_ATOMS: atom_id res chain seq x y z
N MET A 1 55.17 -14.63 -41.37
CA MET A 1 54.84 -14.88 -39.95
C MET A 1 53.32 -14.89 -39.85
N LYS A 2 52.72 -16.02 -39.43
CA LYS A 2 51.25 -16.17 -39.29
C LYS A 2 50.82 -15.60 -37.94
N PHE A 3 49.99 -14.56 -37.93
CA PHE A 3 49.32 -14.11 -36.71
C PHE A 3 47.95 -14.79 -36.64
N SER A 4 47.78 -15.63 -35.63
CA SER A 4 46.53 -16.31 -35.31
C SER A 4 45.76 -15.43 -34.32
N THR A 5 44.68 -14.80 -34.78
CA THR A 5 43.77 -14.02 -33.94
C THR A 5 42.84 -14.98 -33.20
N PHE A 6 42.94 -15.03 -31.87
CA PHE A 6 41.96 -15.69 -31.02
C PHE A 6 40.74 -14.77 -30.86
N ALA A 7 39.59 -15.20 -31.37
CA ALA A 7 38.30 -14.56 -31.09
C ALA A 7 37.79 -15.05 -29.73
N LEU A 8 37.79 -14.17 -28.73
CA LEU A 8 37.17 -14.40 -27.43
C LEU A 8 35.67 -14.13 -27.57
N SER A 9 34.86 -15.19 -27.76
CA SER A 9 33.41 -15.09 -27.76
C SER A 9 32.91 -14.87 -26.34
N ALA A 10 32.60 -13.61 -26.00
CA ALA A 10 31.93 -13.26 -24.74
C ALA A 10 30.47 -13.71 -24.81
N THR A 11 30.15 -14.84 -24.18
CA THR A 11 28.79 -15.22 -23.84
C THR A 11 28.28 -14.24 -22.77
N GLY A 12 27.59 -13.19 -23.22
CA GLY A 12 26.89 -12.28 -22.33
C GLY A 12 25.84 -13.04 -21.52
N LEU A 13 26.03 -13.06 -20.20
CA LEU A 13 25.01 -13.43 -19.24
C LEU A 13 23.84 -12.46 -19.41
N VAL A 14 22.75 -12.93 -20.01
CA VAL A 14 21.47 -12.22 -20.01
C VAL A 14 20.95 -12.31 -18.57
N GLN A 15 21.26 -11.28 -17.78
CA GLN A 15 20.67 -11.11 -16.46
C GLN A 15 19.19 -10.79 -16.68
N THR A 16 18.36 -11.83 -16.62
CA THR A 16 16.90 -11.66 -16.58
C THR A 16 16.58 -10.85 -15.33
N GLN A 17 16.32 -9.56 -15.49
CA GLN A 17 15.75 -8.76 -14.43
C GLN A 17 14.37 -9.32 -14.15
N ILE A 18 14.26 -10.09 -13.09
CA ILE A 18 12.96 -10.42 -12.49
C ILE A 18 12.47 -9.08 -11.97
N ALA A 19 11.55 -8.44 -12.71
CA ALA A 19 10.84 -7.28 -12.20
C ALA A 19 10.04 -7.76 -10.98
N SER A 20 10.59 -7.55 -9.78
CA SER A 20 9.83 -7.71 -8.55
C SER A 20 8.84 -6.56 -8.51
N ALA A 21 7.54 -6.86 -8.54
CA ALA A 21 6.53 -5.86 -8.24
C ALA A 21 6.57 -5.65 -6.72
N CYS A 22 6.97 -4.47 -6.26
CA CYS A 22 6.94 -4.14 -4.85
C CYS A 22 5.86 -3.09 -4.62
N LEU A 23 4.73 -3.52 -4.04
CA LEU A 23 3.66 -2.62 -3.62
C LEU A 23 3.74 -2.44 -2.10
N VAL A 24 3.89 -1.20 -1.65
CA VAL A 24 3.81 -0.82 -0.25
C VAL A 24 2.56 0.00 -0.04
N ILE A 25 1.66 -0.47 0.83
CA ILE A 25 0.50 0.29 1.28
C ILE A 25 0.78 0.76 2.70
N THR A 26 0.80 2.08 2.89
CA THR A 26 0.83 2.67 4.22
C THR A 26 -0.42 3.47 4.48
N GLY A 27 -0.84 3.55 5.74
CA GLY A 27 -1.92 4.43 6.12
C GLY A 27 -2.05 4.61 7.62
N SER A 28 -2.86 5.58 8.01
CA SER A 28 -3.21 5.82 9.39
C SER A 28 -4.69 6.12 9.51
N SER A 29 -5.36 5.44 10.43
CA SER A 29 -6.74 5.75 10.79
C SER A 29 -6.83 6.27 12.21
N SER A 30 -7.76 7.18 12.44
CA SER A 30 -8.19 7.55 13.78
C SER A 30 -9.71 7.58 13.82
N VAL A 31 -10.29 6.89 14.79
CA VAL A 31 -11.71 6.84 15.06
C VAL A 31 -11.94 7.43 16.44
N GLY A 32 -12.56 8.61 16.47
CA GLY A 32 -13.00 9.27 17.69
C GLY A 32 -14.38 9.90 17.54
N GLN A 33 -14.86 10.58 18.60
CA GLN A 33 -16.22 11.15 18.66
C GLN A 33 -16.54 12.14 17.52
N PHE A 34 -15.54 12.71 16.85
CA PHE A 34 -15.72 13.79 15.86
C PHE A 34 -14.96 13.61 14.55
N THR A 35 -14.15 12.56 14.41
CA THR A 35 -13.38 12.33 13.19
C THR A 35 -13.20 10.84 12.96
N THR A 36 -13.51 10.44 11.74
CA THR A 36 -13.17 9.15 11.16
C THR A 36 -12.41 9.46 9.89
N GLY A 37 -11.30 8.80 9.67
CA GLY A 37 -10.70 8.86 8.35
C GLY A 37 -9.39 8.12 8.24
N ILE A 38 -9.06 7.75 7.00
CA ILE A 38 -7.84 7.05 6.64
C ILE A 38 -7.06 7.92 5.67
N ASP A 39 -5.83 8.26 6.06
CA ASP A 39 -4.81 8.68 5.10
C ASP A 39 -4.11 7.43 4.57
N ILE A 40 -4.01 7.28 3.25
CA ILE A 40 -3.41 6.11 2.62
C ILE A 40 -2.50 6.47 1.46
N HIS A 41 -1.37 5.77 1.37
CA HIS A 41 -0.39 5.87 0.30
C HIS A 41 -0.12 4.50 -0.31
N ALA A 42 -0.13 4.42 -1.63
CA ALA A 42 0.37 3.28 -2.39
C ALA A 42 1.67 3.66 -3.09
N ASN A 43 2.73 2.92 -2.82
CA ASN A 43 4.00 3.01 -3.51
C ASN A 43 4.24 1.72 -4.30
N ASP A 44 4.35 1.83 -5.62
CA ASP A 44 4.58 0.72 -6.54
C ASP A 44 5.96 0.89 -7.18
N ASN A 45 6.86 -0.04 -6.88
CA ASN A 45 8.24 -0.05 -7.38
C ASN A 45 9.02 1.26 -7.12
N GLY A 46 8.80 1.87 -5.95
CA GLY A 46 9.45 3.10 -5.53
C GLY A 46 8.70 4.38 -5.95
N VAL A 47 7.61 4.27 -6.71
CA VAL A 47 6.81 5.42 -7.18
C VAL A 47 5.51 5.49 -6.39
N VAL A 48 5.20 6.66 -5.82
CA VAL A 48 3.88 6.88 -5.22
C VAL A 48 2.84 6.93 -6.35
N THR A 49 1.95 5.94 -6.38
CA THR A 49 0.92 5.79 -7.42
C THR A 49 -0.43 6.31 -6.98
N CYS A 50 -0.75 6.20 -5.68
CA CYS A 50 -1.98 6.72 -5.09
C CYS A 50 -1.72 7.36 -3.73
N GLN A 51 -2.41 8.46 -3.45
CA GLN A 51 -2.37 9.15 -2.16
C GLN A 51 -3.67 9.91 -1.93
N GLY A 52 -4.20 9.83 -0.71
CA GLY A 52 -5.38 10.62 -0.35
C GLY A 52 -5.95 10.28 1.02
N HIS A 53 -7.01 11.01 1.35
CA HIS A 53 -7.74 10.91 2.59
C HIS A 53 -9.17 10.44 2.33
N ILE A 54 -9.67 9.50 3.14
CA ILE A 54 -11.04 9.01 3.12
C ILE A 54 -11.69 9.38 4.45
N ASN A 55 -12.73 10.20 4.45
CA ASN A 55 -13.35 10.76 5.67
C ASN A 55 -14.25 9.75 6.46
N SER A 56 -14.43 8.51 5.99
CA SER A 56 -15.03 7.38 6.72
C SER A 56 -15.39 6.22 5.79
N GLY A 57 -15.31 4.99 6.30
CA GLY A 57 -15.80 3.79 5.62
C GLY A 57 -15.00 3.47 4.36
N SER A 58 -15.70 3.28 3.24
CA SER A 58 -15.06 2.98 1.96
C SER A 58 -15.00 4.15 0.99
N GLY A 59 -13.93 4.20 0.20
CA GLY A 59 -13.73 5.27 -0.76
C GLY A 59 -12.63 5.00 -1.78
N ASN A 60 -12.67 5.78 -2.86
CA ASN A 60 -11.58 5.82 -3.83
C ASN A 60 -10.54 6.85 -3.40
N VAL A 61 -9.28 6.51 -3.64
CA VAL A 61 -8.12 7.37 -3.37
C VAL A 61 -7.66 7.99 -4.68
N GLY A 62 -7.14 9.22 -4.63
CA GLY A 62 -6.56 9.88 -5.79
C GLY A 62 -5.32 9.10 -6.29
N CYS A 63 -5.29 8.79 -7.58
CA CYS A 63 -4.21 8.02 -8.20
C CYS A 63 -3.68 8.68 -9.47
N ASN A 64 -2.42 8.40 -9.79
CA ASN A 64 -1.79 8.74 -11.05
C ASN A 64 -2.40 7.94 -12.21
N GLY A 65 -2.29 8.45 -13.43
CA GLY A 65 -2.96 7.91 -14.62
C GLY A 65 -2.72 6.40 -14.81
N GLY A 66 -3.81 5.65 -14.93
CA GLY A 66 -3.79 4.19 -15.12
C GLY A 66 -3.79 3.37 -13.82
N TYR A 67 -3.62 4.01 -12.67
CA TYR A 67 -3.74 3.37 -11.36
C TYR A 67 -5.10 3.64 -10.72
N SER A 68 -5.53 2.73 -9.86
CA SER A 68 -6.73 2.88 -9.05
C SER A 68 -6.53 2.29 -7.68
N LEU A 69 -7.08 2.94 -6.66
CA LEU A 69 -7.05 2.44 -5.30
C LEU A 69 -8.42 2.72 -4.66
N TRP A 70 -9.07 1.64 -4.24
CA TRP A 70 -10.25 1.70 -3.41
C TRP A 70 -9.95 1.02 -2.08
N VAL A 71 -10.44 1.61 -1.00
CA VAL A 71 -10.21 1.15 0.37
C VAL A 71 -11.55 1.02 1.06
N ASP A 72 -11.69 0.00 1.88
CA ASP A 72 -12.77 -0.16 2.85
C ASP A 72 -12.18 -0.20 4.25
N ASP A 73 -12.46 0.84 5.03
CA ASP A 73 -12.37 0.76 6.47
C ASP A 73 -13.56 -0.06 6.96
N VAL A 74 -13.39 -1.38 7.04
CA VAL A 74 -14.34 -2.19 7.78
C VAL A 74 -14.21 -1.72 9.23
N ALA A 75 -15.17 -0.91 9.67
CA ALA A 75 -15.16 -0.07 10.87
C ALA A 75 -14.88 -0.77 12.23
N VAL A 76 -14.47 -2.03 12.21
CA VAL A 76 -14.02 -2.80 13.35
C VAL A 76 -12.91 -3.76 12.89
N GLY A 77 -11.66 -3.31 12.90
CA GLY A 77 -10.57 -4.27 12.76
C GLY A 77 -9.23 -3.67 12.39
N ASP A 78 -8.22 -4.31 12.93
CA ASP A 78 -6.81 -4.34 12.53
C ASP A 78 -6.50 -4.50 11.03
N HIS A 79 -7.46 -4.33 10.11
CA HIS A 79 -7.24 -4.50 8.69
C HIS A 79 -8.11 -3.60 7.81
N LEU A 80 -7.56 -3.20 6.67
CA LEU A 80 -8.26 -2.53 5.57
C LEU A 80 -8.43 -3.51 4.42
N ARG A 81 -9.60 -3.51 3.79
CA ARG A 81 -9.72 -4.15 2.47
C ARG A 81 -9.26 -3.16 1.41
N VAL A 82 -8.32 -3.58 0.58
CA VAL A 82 -7.75 -2.75 -0.47
C VAL A 82 -7.95 -3.41 -1.82
N LYS A 83 -8.52 -2.66 -2.76
CA LYS A 83 -8.53 -3.00 -4.17
C LYS A 83 -7.61 -2.06 -4.93
N TYR A 84 -6.46 -2.59 -5.35
CA TYR A 84 -5.47 -1.85 -6.11
C TYR A 84 -5.50 -2.28 -7.58
N GLY A 85 -5.32 -1.32 -8.49
CA GLY A 85 -5.31 -1.55 -9.93
C GLY A 85 -4.16 -0.80 -10.58
N THR A 86 -3.58 -1.43 -11.59
CA THR A 86 -2.56 -0.89 -12.47
C THR A 86 -3.02 -1.08 -13.93
N PRO A 87 -2.31 -0.54 -14.93
CA PRO A 87 -2.59 -0.83 -16.33
C PRO A 87 -2.49 -2.31 -16.71
N HIS A 88 -1.91 -3.15 -15.84
CA HIS A 88 -1.63 -4.56 -16.11
C HIS A 88 -2.51 -5.54 -15.32
N GLY A 89 -3.30 -5.06 -14.36
CA GLY A 89 -4.14 -5.94 -13.55
C GLY A 89 -4.75 -5.24 -12.34
N SER A 90 -5.56 -5.98 -11.59
CA SER A 90 -6.13 -5.51 -10.32
C SER A 90 -6.12 -6.65 -9.29
N TRP A 91 -5.90 -6.27 -8.04
CA TRP A 91 -5.75 -7.17 -6.90
C TRP A 91 -6.59 -6.65 -5.74
N ASP A 92 -7.17 -7.60 -5.00
CA ASP A 92 -8.01 -7.36 -3.83
C ASP A 92 -7.39 -8.13 -2.66
N PHE A 93 -7.01 -7.42 -1.60
CA PHE A 93 -6.28 -8.00 -0.48
C PHE A 93 -6.52 -7.20 0.80
N TYR A 94 -6.11 -7.78 1.93
CA TYR A 94 -6.19 -7.13 3.23
C TYR A 94 -4.85 -6.57 3.67
N VAL A 95 -4.87 -5.31 4.09
CA VAL A 95 -3.75 -4.61 4.70
C VAL A 95 -3.95 -4.59 6.21
N TYR A 96 -3.12 -5.36 6.91
CA TYR A 96 -3.17 -5.43 8.37
C TYR A 96 -2.38 -4.27 8.97
N GLY A 97 -2.88 -3.76 10.10
CA GLY A 97 -2.28 -2.65 10.81
C GLY A 97 -2.26 -2.89 12.31
N ASP A 98 -1.36 -2.18 12.98
CA ASP A 98 -1.25 -2.17 14.42
C ASP A 98 -2.22 -1.13 14.98
N CYS A 99 -3.25 -1.61 15.68
CA CYS A 99 -4.27 -0.78 16.29
C CYS A 99 -4.08 -0.66 17.79
N ASN A 100 -4.18 0.57 18.29
CA ASN A 100 -4.28 0.85 19.71
C ASN A 100 -5.62 1.49 20.01
N ASN A 101 -6.16 1.20 21.19
CA ASN A 101 -7.34 1.87 21.71
C ASN A 101 -6.99 2.69 22.96
N TRP A 102 -7.72 3.76 23.18
CA TRP A 102 -7.58 4.58 24.38
C TRP A 102 -8.92 5.17 24.78
N ASP A 103 -9.06 5.49 26.07
CA ASP A 103 -10.22 6.20 26.58
C ASP A 103 -10.16 7.66 26.12
N CYS A 104 -11.18 8.11 25.39
CA CYS A 104 -11.34 9.49 24.96
C CYS A 104 -12.64 10.11 25.47
N SER A 105 -13.19 9.54 26.54
CA SER A 105 -14.40 10.02 27.20
C SER A 105 -14.18 11.39 27.85
N LEU A 106 -14.86 12.43 27.36
CA LEU A 106 -14.87 13.76 28.00
C LEU A 106 -15.92 13.85 29.12
N GLY A 107 -15.81 12.96 30.11
CA GLY A 107 -16.45 13.10 31.41
C GLY A 107 -17.94 12.72 31.53
N ASN A 108 -18.67 12.39 30.46
CA ASN A 108 -20.12 12.04 30.58
C ASN A 108 -20.63 10.88 29.70
N ALA A 109 -19.81 10.27 28.85
CA ALA A 109 -20.20 9.07 28.11
C ALA A 109 -18.96 8.22 27.78
N PRO A 110 -19.00 6.89 27.99
CA PRO A 110 -17.88 6.01 27.67
C PRO A 110 -17.69 5.96 26.15
N PHE A 111 -16.58 6.51 25.68
CA PHE A 111 -16.14 6.45 24.29
C PHE A 111 -14.72 5.91 24.23
N THR A 112 -14.55 4.80 23.53
CA THR A 112 -13.23 4.25 23.21
C THR A 112 -12.81 4.75 21.84
N CYS A 113 -11.70 5.46 21.78
CA CYS A 113 -11.07 5.86 20.53
C CYS A 113 -10.13 4.77 20.04
N TRP A 114 -9.94 4.72 18.73
CA TRP A 114 -9.06 3.77 18.06
C TRP A 114 -8.13 4.51 17.12
N GLY A 115 -6.91 4.04 17.01
CA GLY A 115 -5.94 4.53 16.04
C GLY A 115 -5.14 3.37 15.51
N CYS A 116 -5.08 3.24 14.20
CA CYS A 116 -4.37 2.16 13.53
C CYS A 116 -3.31 2.72 12.59
N THR A 117 -2.17 2.05 12.54
CA THR A 117 -1.12 2.31 11.54
C THR A 117 -0.99 1.09 10.66
N TYR A 118 -1.02 1.28 9.36
CA TYR A 118 -0.92 0.23 8.34
C TYR A 118 0.42 0.40 7.62
N ASP A 119 1.19 -0.67 7.50
CA ASP A 119 2.39 -0.74 6.67
C ASP A 119 2.53 -2.19 6.18
N GLN A 120 2.15 -2.43 4.93
CA GLN A 120 2.21 -3.76 4.35
C GLN A 120 2.84 -3.75 2.97
N LYS A 121 3.71 -4.73 2.78
CA LYS A 121 4.38 -5.02 1.52
C LYS A 121 3.70 -6.18 0.81
N GLN A 122 3.54 -6.06 -0.51
CA GLN A 122 2.93 -7.06 -1.38
C GLN A 122 3.88 -7.40 -2.53
N PHE A 123 3.70 -8.61 -3.08
CA PHE A 123 4.32 -9.11 -4.32
C PHE A 123 5.87 -9.28 -4.35
N GLY A 124 6.54 -9.27 -3.19
CA GLY A 124 7.97 -9.62 -3.09
C GLY A 124 8.92 -8.43 -2.93
N CYS A 125 8.49 -7.43 -2.17
CA CYS A 125 9.40 -6.60 -1.37
C CYS A 125 9.97 -7.40 -0.18
#